data_AF-A0AAV5GW95-F1
#
_entry.id   AF-A0AAV5GW95-F1
#
_cell.length_a   1.000
_cell.length_b   1.000
_cell.length_c   1.000
_cell.angle_alpha   90.00
_cell.angle_beta   90.00
_cell.angle_gamma   90.00
#
_symmetry.space_group_name_H-M   'P 1'
#
loop_
_entity.id
_entity.type
_entity.pdbx_description
1 polymer ?
#
loop_
_entity_poly.entity_id
_entity_poly.type
_entity_poly.pdbx_seq_one_letter_code
_entity_poly.pdbx_strand_id
1 'polypeptide(L)'
;MDKRMIRVVRKKDEFSAEYQVGDVFEVESTWYGGVNVSSKTGIPLSLDEEEYEPFEEETERVRAVDPYSYNLGVMDCFCEMVGAGVKGLAMSHPFGTREERDSYLEEVRGLCRKYGISFYAEDEAFLTDLFPERLNKGTYNFLFFAEDKVLDAYLALKEEQRTLLGNGGYTKQKSYELAQEFGRLLSYPEDGIERLIRKAAQEREAGDED
;
A
#
# COMPACT_ATOMS: atom_id res chain seq x y z
N MET A 1 33.32 -18.82 -7.12
CA MET A 1 34.07 -17.96 -8.05
C MET A 1 33.11 -16.85 -8.42
N ASP A 2 33.44 -15.61 -8.07
CA ASP A 2 32.59 -14.47 -8.43
C ASP A 2 32.54 -14.35 -9.95
N LYS A 3 31.33 -14.40 -10.49
CA LYS A 3 31.08 -14.26 -11.92
C LYS A 3 31.23 -12.78 -12.27
N ARG A 4 32.25 -12.44 -13.04
CA ARG A 4 32.46 -11.07 -13.50
C ARG A 4 31.48 -10.79 -14.63
N MET A 5 30.54 -9.88 -14.41
CA MET A 5 29.59 -9.44 -15.42
C MET A 5 30.05 -8.11 -16.03
N ILE A 6 29.70 -7.89 -17.29
CA ILE A 6 29.96 -6.64 -18.00
C ILE A 6 28.69 -6.17 -18.70
N ARG A 7 28.56 -4.85 -18.89
CA ARG A 7 27.48 -4.22 -19.67
C ARG A 7 28.09 -3.54 -20.88
N VAL A 8 27.56 -3.80 -22.07
CA VAL A 8 27.97 -3.11 -23.30
C VAL A 8 27.51 -1.65 -23.23
N VAL A 9 28.44 -0.71 -23.35
CA VAL A 9 28.16 0.75 -23.33
C VAL A 9 28.23 1.38 -24.72
N ARG A 10 28.89 0.71 -25.67
CA ARG A 10 28.97 1.15 -27.08
C ARG A 10 29.31 -0.03 -27.99
N LYS A 11 29.02 0.12 -29.28
CA LYS A 11 29.39 -0.86 -30.32
C LYS A 11 30.49 -0.30 -31.20
N LYS A 12 31.55 -1.08 -31.43
CA LYS A 12 32.48 -0.82 -32.53
C LYS A 12 32.07 -1.54 -33.81
N ASP A 13 31.45 -2.72 -33.67
CA ASP A 13 30.83 -3.41 -34.80
C ASP A 13 29.35 -3.03 -34.89
N GLU A 14 29.06 -1.99 -35.68
CA GLU A 14 27.70 -1.49 -35.92
C GLU A 14 26.81 -2.51 -36.66
N PHE A 15 27.38 -3.51 -37.33
CA PHE A 15 26.66 -4.49 -38.14
C PHE A 15 26.33 -5.79 -37.39
N SER A 16 26.98 -6.04 -36.25
CA SER A 16 26.71 -7.23 -35.45
C SER A 16 25.30 -7.21 -34.86
N ALA A 17 24.52 -8.24 -35.12
CA ALA A 17 23.21 -8.45 -34.48
C ALA A 17 23.32 -9.15 -33.11
N GLU A 18 24.49 -9.69 -32.79
CA GLU A 18 24.70 -10.62 -31.65
C GLU A 18 24.79 -9.91 -30.30
N TYR A 19 24.99 -8.60 -30.29
CA TYR A 19 25.01 -7.78 -29.08
C TYR A 19 24.53 -6.35 -29.36
N GLN A 20 23.95 -5.70 -28.36
CA GLN A 20 23.48 -4.33 -28.40
C GLN A 20 24.01 -3.54 -27.20
N VAL A 21 24.02 -2.21 -27.30
CA VAL A 21 24.28 -1.35 -26.14
C VAL A 21 23.23 -1.64 -25.07
N GLY A 22 23.69 -1.87 -23.84
CA GLY A 22 22.87 -2.25 -22.69
C GLY A 22 22.82 -3.76 -22.43
N ASP A 23 23.26 -4.61 -23.37
CA ASP A 23 23.34 -6.05 -23.10
C ASP A 23 24.36 -6.34 -22.00
N VAL A 24 24.04 -7.33 -21.16
CA VAL A 24 24.86 -7.78 -20.03
C VAL A 24 25.34 -9.20 -20.30
N PHE A 25 26.64 -9.43 -20.11
CA PHE A 25 27.27 -10.72 -20.37
C PHE A 25 28.13 -11.18 -19.19
N GLU A 26 28.19 -12.50 -18.98
CA GLU A 26 29.17 -13.14 -18.10
C GLU A 26 30.50 -13.27 -18.84
N VAL A 27 31.58 -12.79 -18.22
CA VAL A 27 32.93 -12.88 -18.80
C VAL A 27 33.44 -14.31 -18.71
N GLU A 28 33.71 -14.91 -19.86
CA GLU A 28 34.28 -16.27 -19.93
C GLU A 28 35.81 -16.25 -19.84
N SER A 29 36.44 -15.26 -20.48
CA SER A 29 37.90 -15.04 -20.42
C SER A 29 38.28 -13.59 -20.75
N THR A 30 39.51 -13.21 -20.40
CA THR A 30 40.07 -11.87 -20.65
C THR A 30 41.29 -11.95 -21.57
N TRP A 31 41.51 -10.93 -22.40
CA TRP A 31 42.72 -10.75 -23.21
C TRP A 31 43.25 -9.32 -23.04
N TYR A 32 44.42 -9.01 -23.63
CA TYR A 32 45.15 -7.76 -23.36
C TYR A 32 44.37 -6.46 -23.61
N GLY A 33 43.30 -6.50 -24.41
CA GLY A 33 42.49 -5.32 -24.73
C GLY A 33 40.98 -5.52 -24.53
N GLY A 34 40.53 -6.58 -23.87
CA GLY A 34 39.11 -6.87 -23.79
C GLY A 34 38.72 -8.19 -23.12
N VAL A 35 37.49 -8.63 -23.38
CA VAL A 35 36.92 -9.88 -22.87
C VAL A 35 36.35 -10.75 -23.98
N ASN A 36 36.18 -12.03 -23.70
CA ASN A 36 35.35 -12.94 -24.49
C ASN A 36 34.09 -13.31 -23.71
N VAL A 37 32.97 -13.30 -24.42
CA VAL A 37 31.63 -13.62 -23.92
C VAL A 37 30.88 -14.46 -24.95
N SER A 38 29.88 -15.21 -24.53
CA SER A 38 28.92 -15.84 -25.46
C SER A 38 27.69 -14.96 -25.63
N SER A 39 27.31 -14.71 -26.88
CA SER A 39 26.03 -14.06 -27.22
C SER A 39 24.82 -14.91 -26.79
N LYS A 40 23.62 -14.33 -26.88
CA LYS A 40 22.35 -15.05 -26.62
C LYS A 40 22.12 -16.24 -27.54
N THR A 41 22.75 -16.25 -28.72
CA THR A 41 22.66 -17.35 -29.71
C THR A 41 23.77 -18.39 -29.52
N GLY A 42 24.69 -18.18 -28.58
CA GLY A 42 25.84 -19.04 -28.34
C GLY A 42 27.04 -18.77 -29.25
N ILE A 43 27.00 -17.71 -30.06
CA ILE A 43 28.15 -17.27 -30.86
C ILE A 43 29.17 -16.56 -29.93
N PRO A 44 30.45 -16.96 -29.94
CA PRO A 44 31.50 -16.27 -29.20
C PRO A 44 31.73 -14.85 -29.71
N LEU A 45 31.81 -13.89 -28.80
CA LEU A 45 32.07 -12.48 -29.06
C LEU A 45 33.32 -12.04 -28.30
N SER A 46 34.14 -11.23 -28.97
CA SER A 46 35.28 -10.53 -28.35
C SER A 46 34.93 -9.05 -28.28
N LEU A 47 34.86 -8.50 -27.07
CA LEU A 47 34.53 -7.09 -26.83
C LEU A 47 35.77 -6.36 -26.33
N ASP A 48 36.09 -5.21 -26.92
CA ASP A 48 37.17 -4.35 -26.47
C ASP A 48 36.83 -3.69 -25.12
N GLU A 49 37.82 -3.36 -24.31
CA GLU A 49 37.67 -2.71 -22.99
C GLU A 49 36.85 -1.41 -23.06
N GLU A 50 36.90 -0.72 -24.20
CA GLU A 50 36.14 0.52 -24.41
C GLU A 50 34.66 0.27 -24.78
N GLU A 51 34.26 -0.96 -25.12
CA GLU A 51 32.90 -1.34 -25.50
C GLU A 51 32.01 -1.69 -24.32
N TYR A 52 32.60 -1.96 -23.15
CA TYR A 52 31.87 -2.40 -21.97
C TYR A 52 32.37 -1.73 -20.69
N GLU A 53 31.56 -1.84 -19.64
CA GLU A 53 31.95 -1.50 -18.28
C GLU A 53 31.64 -2.68 -17.34
N PRO A 54 32.32 -2.80 -16.19
CA PRO A 54 31.93 -3.76 -15.17
C PRO A 54 30.47 -3.55 -14.76
N PHE A 55 29.70 -4.63 -14.74
CA PHE A 55 28.31 -4.61 -14.30
C PHE A 55 28.23 -5.39 -13.00
N GLU A 56 27.77 -4.71 -11.95
CA GLU A 56 27.27 -5.38 -10.77
C GLU A 56 25.75 -5.39 -10.90
N GLU A 57 25.15 -6.58 -10.89
CA GLU A 57 23.70 -6.68 -10.80
C GLU A 57 23.33 -6.05 -9.45
N GLU A 58 22.77 -4.83 -9.49
CA GLU A 58 21.97 -4.31 -8.39
C GLU A 58 20.79 -5.26 -8.25
N THR A 59 21.02 -6.37 -7.55
CA THR A 59 19.93 -7.09 -6.90
C THR A 59 19.23 -6.02 -6.09
N GLU A 60 18.02 -5.63 -6.52
CA GLU A 60 17.15 -4.81 -5.71
C GLU A 60 17.17 -5.47 -4.33
N ARG A 61 17.86 -4.81 -3.39
CA ARG A 61 17.91 -5.32 -2.02
C ARG A 61 16.49 -5.15 -1.53
N VAL A 62 15.69 -6.21 -1.66
CA VAL A 62 14.37 -6.28 -1.08
C VAL A 62 14.58 -6.10 0.41
N ARG A 63 14.40 -4.86 0.88
CA ARG A 63 14.47 -4.55 2.29
C ARG A 63 13.18 -5.09 2.88
N ALA A 64 13.28 -6.20 3.59
CA ALA A 64 12.16 -6.71 4.36
C ALA A 64 11.72 -5.60 5.33
N VAL A 65 10.48 -5.14 5.18
CA VAL A 65 9.83 -4.25 6.13
C VAL A 65 8.96 -5.15 7.00
N ASP A 66 9.19 -5.14 8.30
CA ASP A 66 8.34 -5.91 9.20
C ASP A 66 6.93 -5.27 9.27
N PRO A 67 5.85 -6.07 9.38
CA PRO A 67 4.48 -5.56 9.38
C PRO A 67 4.20 -4.57 10.50
N TYR A 68 4.85 -4.74 11.65
CA TYR A 68 4.67 -3.86 12.80
C TYR A 68 5.17 -2.45 12.49
N SER A 69 6.40 -2.31 11.99
CA SER A 69 6.97 -1.04 11.57
C SER A 69 6.18 -0.40 10.42
N TYR A 70 5.71 -1.20 9.47
CA TYR A 70 4.87 -0.71 8.38
C TYR A 70 3.56 -0.08 8.90
N ASN A 71 2.82 -0.83 9.74
CA ASN A 71 1.56 -0.37 10.30
C ASN A 71 1.76 0.86 11.20
N LEU A 72 2.83 0.90 12.00
CA LEU A 72 3.14 2.05 12.84
C LEU A 72 3.46 3.28 11.99
N GLY A 73 4.20 3.14 10.89
CA GLY A 73 4.47 4.22 9.95
C GLY A 73 3.21 4.75 9.27
N VAL A 74 2.29 3.87 8.89
CA VAL A 74 0.97 4.26 8.35
C VAL A 74 0.18 5.06 9.39
N MET A 75 0.15 4.59 10.65
CA MET A 75 -0.55 5.29 11.74
C MET A 75 0.09 6.65 12.07
N ASP A 76 1.43 6.77 12.06
CA ASP A 76 2.13 8.04 12.28
C ASP A 76 1.71 9.08 11.23
N CYS A 77 1.69 8.69 9.95
CA CYS A 77 1.23 9.53 8.84
C CYS A 77 -0.24 9.97 9.01
N PHE A 78 -1.14 9.06 9.38
CA PHE A 78 -2.53 9.42 9.63
C PHE A 78 -2.70 10.34 10.83
N CYS A 79 -1.96 10.11 11.91
CA CYS A 79 -1.98 11.01 13.06
C CYS A 79 -1.50 12.41 12.69
N GLU A 80 -0.45 12.53 11.87
CA GLU A 80 0.03 13.82 11.35
C GLU A 80 -1.06 14.53 10.54
N MET A 81 -1.71 13.83 9.60
CA MET A 81 -2.77 14.41 8.76
C MET A 81 -3.96 14.91 9.59
N VAL A 82 -4.34 14.18 10.65
CA VAL A 82 -5.42 14.60 11.56
C VAL A 82 -4.97 15.79 12.41
N GLY A 83 -3.76 15.74 12.98
CA GLY A 83 -3.22 16.85 13.78
C GLY A 83 -3.03 18.15 12.99
N ALA A 84 -2.74 18.04 11.69
CA ALA A 84 -2.65 19.17 10.77
C ALA A 84 -4.01 19.67 10.24
N GLY A 85 -5.11 18.99 10.58
CA GLY A 85 -6.47 19.34 10.12
C GLY A 85 -6.76 18.98 8.66
N VAL A 86 -5.92 18.17 8.01
CA VAL A 86 -6.14 17.68 6.65
C VAL A 86 -7.23 16.60 6.61
N LYS A 87 -7.30 15.77 7.65
CA LYS A 87 -8.36 14.77 7.84
C LYS A 87 -9.13 15.05 9.12
N GLY A 88 -10.45 15.00 9.04
CA GLY A 88 -11.32 15.04 10.21
C GLY A 88 -11.21 13.76 11.04
N LEU A 89 -11.36 12.61 10.37
CA LEU A 89 -11.18 11.28 10.92
C LEU A 89 -10.18 10.47 10.07
N ALA A 90 -9.34 9.68 10.71
CA ALA A 90 -8.54 8.65 10.05
C ALA A 90 -8.67 7.31 10.74
N MET A 91 -8.41 6.23 10.01
CA MET A 91 -8.48 4.86 10.53
C MET A 91 -7.15 4.15 10.28
N SER A 92 -6.70 3.34 11.23
CA SER A 92 -5.65 2.36 10.96
C SER A 92 -6.14 1.34 9.92
N HIS A 93 -5.21 0.58 9.34
CA HIS A 93 -5.57 -0.67 8.69
C HIS A 93 -6.32 -1.60 9.66
N PRO A 94 -7.21 -2.47 9.13
CA PRO A 94 -7.89 -3.47 9.94
C PRO A 94 -6.91 -4.51 10.48
N PHE A 95 -7.06 -4.81 11.77
CA PHE A 95 -6.38 -5.91 12.45
C PHE A 95 -7.28 -7.13 12.51
N GLY A 96 -6.69 -8.33 12.44
CA GLY A 96 -7.44 -9.58 12.47
C GLY A 96 -7.97 -9.92 13.87
N THR A 97 -7.30 -9.44 14.92
CA THR A 97 -7.69 -9.67 16.31
C THR A 97 -7.57 -8.41 17.16
N ARG A 98 -8.33 -8.38 18.27
CA ARG A 98 -8.25 -7.34 19.30
C ARG A 98 -6.87 -7.33 19.94
N GLU A 99 -6.28 -8.49 20.18
CA GLU A 99 -4.96 -8.62 20.79
C GLU A 99 -3.85 -8.05 19.89
N GLU A 100 -3.93 -8.27 18.58
CA GLU A 100 -2.99 -7.70 17.62
C GLU A 100 -3.10 -6.17 17.61
N ARG A 101 -4.31 -5.63 17.50
CA ARG A 101 -4.58 -4.18 17.58
C ARG A 101 -4.09 -3.58 18.90
N ASP A 102 -4.37 -4.25 20.01
CA ASP A 102 -3.99 -3.79 21.35
C ASP A 102 -2.47 -3.78 21.57
N SER A 103 -1.70 -4.57 20.81
CA SER A 103 -0.23 -4.58 20.89
C SER A 103 0.42 -3.26 20.47
N TYR A 104 -0.30 -2.36 19.79
CA TYR A 104 0.18 -1.03 19.37
C TYR A 104 -0.27 0.10 20.32
N LEU A 105 -0.98 -0.20 21.42
CA LEU A 105 -1.62 0.83 22.26
C LEU A 105 -0.62 1.82 22.87
N GLU A 106 0.59 1.37 23.22
CA GLU A 106 1.61 2.25 23.80
C GLU A 106 2.11 3.27 22.77
N GLU A 107 2.40 2.80 21.56
CA GLU A 107 2.89 3.61 20.46
C GLU A 107 1.80 4.55 19.95
N VAL A 108 0.56 4.08 19.82
CA VAL A 108 -0.60 4.90 19.45
C VAL A 108 -0.82 6.03 20.45
N ARG A 109 -0.69 5.77 21.76
CA ARG A 109 -0.72 6.83 22.78
C ARG A 109 0.43 7.83 22.59
N GLY A 110 1.62 7.35 22.21
CA GLY A 110 2.76 8.19 21.87
C GLY A 110 2.49 9.11 20.67
N LEU A 111 1.96 8.55 19.58
CA LEU A 111 1.58 9.30 18.37
C LEU A 111 0.51 10.36 18.66
N CYS A 112 -0.54 10.00 19.40
CA CYS A 112 -1.61 10.93 19.76
C CYS A 112 -1.08 12.11 20.59
N ARG A 113 -0.18 11.85 21.55
CA ARG A 113 0.50 12.91 22.31
C ARG A 113 1.39 13.80 21.42
N LYS A 114 2.13 13.19 20.47
CA LYS A 114 3.02 13.90 19.53
C LYS A 114 2.26 14.92 18.69
N TYR A 115 1.08 14.57 18.19
CA TYR A 115 0.29 15.42 17.29
C TYR A 115 -0.84 16.19 17.96
N GLY A 116 -1.05 15.99 19.27
CA GLY A 116 -2.11 16.68 20.01
C GLY A 116 -3.52 16.23 19.60
N ILE A 117 -3.69 14.94 19.29
CA ILE A 117 -4.96 14.33 18.88
C ILE A 117 -5.37 13.21 19.85
N SER A 118 -6.56 12.65 19.63
CA SER A 118 -7.11 11.53 20.38
C SER A 118 -7.29 10.31 19.48
N PHE A 119 -7.46 9.14 20.12
CA PHE A 119 -7.83 7.91 19.43
C PHE A 119 -8.96 7.17 20.14
N TYR A 120 -9.65 6.32 19.39
CA TYR A 120 -10.63 5.36 19.87
C TYR A 120 -10.26 3.96 19.35
N ALA A 121 -10.24 2.97 20.25
CA ALA A 121 -10.02 1.58 19.89
C ALA A 121 -11.35 0.97 19.45
N GLU A 122 -11.55 0.82 18.15
CA GLU A 122 -12.77 0.26 17.58
C GLU A 122 -12.69 -1.27 17.57
N ASP A 123 -13.70 -1.90 18.16
CA ASP A 123 -13.83 -3.35 18.26
C ASP A 123 -14.82 -3.93 17.24
N GLU A 124 -15.65 -3.07 16.64
CA GLU A 124 -16.65 -3.46 15.66
C GLU A 124 -16.55 -2.53 14.46
N ALA A 125 -15.95 -3.00 13.36
CA ALA A 125 -15.82 -2.22 12.15
C ALA A 125 -17.18 -1.67 11.66
N PHE A 126 -17.20 -0.42 11.21
CA PHE A 126 -18.41 0.20 10.66
C PHE A 126 -18.64 -0.25 9.21
N LEU A 127 -19.47 -1.27 9.05
CA LEU A 127 -19.77 -1.88 7.76
C LEU A 127 -20.72 -1.01 6.96
N THR A 128 -20.23 -0.33 5.93
CA THR A 128 -21.04 0.50 5.02
C THR A 128 -20.70 0.17 3.57
N ASP A 129 -21.45 0.73 2.61
CA ASP A 129 -21.12 0.57 1.20
C ASP A 129 -19.80 1.24 0.78
N LEU A 130 -19.16 2.01 1.67
CA LEU A 130 -17.91 2.72 1.38
C LEU A 130 -16.73 1.77 1.20
N PHE A 131 -16.71 0.65 1.93
CA PHE A 131 -15.64 -0.35 1.87
C PHE A 131 -16.22 -1.77 1.75
N PRO A 132 -15.54 -2.71 1.07
CA PRO A 132 -16.03 -4.08 0.94
C PRO A 132 -16.23 -4.76 2.31
N GLU A 133 -17.40 -5.34 2.57
CA GLU A 133 -17.73 -6.00 3.84
C GLU A 133 -16.73 -7.12 4.16
N ARG A 134 -16.34 -7.93 3.17
CA ARG A 134 -15.42 -9.06 3.33
C ARG A 134 -14.06 -8.68 3.95
N LEU A 135 -13.63 -7.43 3.75
CA LEU A 135 -12.33 -6.94 4.22
C LEU A 135 -12.39 -6.30 5.61
N ASN A 136 -13.60 -5.99 6.11
CA ASN A 136 -13.79 -5.21 7.33
C ASN A 136 -14.62 -5.98 8.38
N LYS A 137 -15.39 -6.99 7.98
CA LYS A 137 -16.20 -7.77 8.92
C LYS A 137 -15.31 -8.53 9.91
N GLY A 138 -15.57 -8.33 11.20
CA GLY A 138 -14.82 -8.98 12.27
C GLY A 138 -13.41 -8.43 12.48
N THR A 139 -13.10 -7.25 11.95
CA THR A 139 -11.80 -6.60 12.14
C THR A 139 -11.85 -5.52 13.22
N TYR A 140 -10.67 -5.17 13.71
CA TYR A 140 -10.44 -4.19 14.77
C TYR A 140 -9.62 -3.03 14.20
N ASN A 141 -9.85 -1.80 14.66
CA ASN A 141 -9.14 -0.62 14.13
C ASN A 141 -8.84 0.38 15.25
N PHE A 142 -7.92 1.30 14.97
CA PHE A 142 -7.86 2.58 15.68
C PHE A 142 -8.50 3.67 14.83
N LEU A 143 -9.30 4.51 15.47
CA LEU A 143 -9.79 5.76 14.90
C LEU A 143 -8.96 6.90 15.48
N PHE A 144 -8.52 7.83 14.63
CA PHE A 144 -7.75 9.00 15.03
C PHE A 144 -8.54 10.28 14.70
N PHE A 145 -8.70 11.16 15.67
CA PHE A 145 -9.50 12.39 15.55
C PHE A 145 -8.95 13.50 16.45
N ALA A 146 -9.08 14.76 16.03
CA ALA A 146 -8.61 15.91 16.81
C ALA A 146 -9.65 16.42 17.82
N GLU A 147 -10.95 16.36 17.47
CA GLU A 147 -12.05 16.89 18.27
C GLU A 147 -13.07 15.81 18.59
N ASP A 148 -13.55 15.76 19.84
CA ASP A 148 -14.51 14.73 20.30
C ASP A 148 -15.79 14.68 19.46
N LYS A 149 -16.24 15.83 18.93
CA LYS A 149 -17.41 15.92 18.03
C LYS A 149 -17.29 15.02 16.78
N VAL A 150 -16.07 14.72 16.33
CA VAL A 150 -15.81 13.83 15.19
C VAL A 150 -16.08 12.38 15.59
N LEU A 151 -15.62 11.96 16.77
CA LEU A 151 -15.92 10.64 17.31
C LEU A 151 -17.43 10.51 17.56
N ASP A 152 -18.06 11.53 18.14
CA ASP A 152 -19.52 11.55 18.35
C ASP A 152 -20.28 11.39 17.05
N ALA A 153 -19.87 12.08 15.97
CA ALA A 153 -20.47 11.92 14.65
C ALA A 153 -20.31 10.49 14.10
N TYR A 154 -19.11 9.90 14.23
CA TYR A 154 -18.88 8.52 13.83
C TYR A 154 -19.78 7.53 14.60
N LEU A 155 -19.88 7.68 15.92
CA LEU A 155 -20.70 6.81 16.78
C LEU A 155 -22.19 7.00 16.48
N ALA A 156 -22.63 8.23 16.18
CA ALA A 156 -24.00 8.51 15.77
C ALA A 156 -24.37 7.80 14.46
N LEU A 157 -23.47 7.78 13.46
CA LEU A 157 -23.70 7.03 12.21
C LEU A 157 -23.84 5.53 12.47
N LYS A 158 -23.01 4.96 13.35
CA LYS A 158 -23.12 3.54 13.76
C LYS A 158 -24.46 3.25 14.44
N GLU A 159 -24.91 4.13 15.33
CA GLU A 159 -26.18 3.95 16.04
C GLU A 159 -27.40 4.14 15.11
N GLU A 160 -27.34 5.08 14.16
CA GLU A 160 -28.35 5.23 13.13
C GLU A 160 -28.48 3.95 12.30
N GLN A 161 -27.36 3.40 11.82
CA GLN A 161 -27.36 2.14 11.10
C GLN A 161 -28.00 1.02 11.92
N ARG A 162 -27.60 0.87 13.20
CA ARG A 162 -28.15 -0.13 14.11
C ARG A 162 -29.67 0.01 14.26
N THR A 163 -30.15 1.24 14.42
CA THR A 163 -31.58 1.54 14.53
C THR A 163 -32.34 1.18 13.26
N LEU A 164 -31.79 1.53 12.09
CA LEU A 164 -32.38 1.22 10.78
C LEU A 164 -32.41 -0.29 10.51
N LEU A 165 -31.39 -1.04 10.94
CA LEU A 165 -31.39 -2.49 10.86
C LEU A 165 -32.45 -3.10 11.79
N GLY A 166 -32.56 -2.59 13.02
CA GLY A 166 -33.51 -3.09 14.02
C GLY A 166 -34.99 -2.84 13.66
N ASN A 167 -35.29 -1.77 12.93
CA ASN A 167 -36.66 -1.42 12.53
C ASN A 167 -37.00 -1.82 11.08
N GLY A 168 -36.07 -2.45 10.35
CA GLY A 168 -36.26 -2.83 8.94
C GLY A 168 -36.20 -1.66 7.95
N GLY A 169 -35.77 -0.47 8.38
CA GLY A 169 -35.61 0.74 7.58
C GLY A 169 -34.28 0.85 6.83
N TYR A 170 -33.38 -0.13 6.96
CA TYR A 170 -32.09 -0.16 6.27
C TYR A 170 -32.24 -0.49 4.78
N THR A 171 -32.62 0.51 3.99
CA THR A 171 -32.76 0.41 2.53
C THR A 171 -31.44 0.65 1.81
N LYS A 172 -31.35 0.31 0.51
CA LYS A 172 -30.19 0.66 -0.34
C LYS A 172 -29.90 2.16 -0.34
N GLN A 173 -30.94 3.00 -0.36
CA GLN A 173 -30.79 4.45 -0.30
C GLN A 173 -30.15 4.89 1.02
N LYS A 174 -30.59 4.33 2.15
CA LYS A 174 -30.02 4.64 3.46
C LYS A 174 -28.59 4.13 3.64
N SER A 175 -28.29 2.95 3.12
CA SER A 175 -26.94 2.40 3.10
C SER A 175 -25.98 3.31 2.31
N TYR A 176 -26.44 3.85 1.17
CA TYR A 176 -25.68 4.81 0.37
C TYR A 176 -25.47 6.15 1.10
N GLU A 177 -26.52 6.71 1.72
CA GLU A 177 -26.43 7.96 2.50
C GLU A 177 -25.42 7.84 3.65
N LEU A 178 -25.46 6.75 4.42
CA LEU A 178 -24.51 6.47 5.50
C LEU A 178 -23.07 6.33 5.00
N ALA A 179 -22.86 5.65 3.86
CA ALA A 179 -21.54 5.55 3.24
C ALA A 179 -20.99 6.91 2.82
N GLN A 180 -21.85 7.81 2.31
CA GLN A 180 -21.44 9.16 1.96
C GLN A 180 -21.08 10.00 3.18
N GLU A 181 -21.89 9.95 4.24
CA GLU A 181 -21.60 10.67 5.48
C GLU A 181 -20.32 10.17 6.15
N PHE A 182 -20.12 8.84 6.16
CA PHE A 182 -18.88 8.26 6.66
C PHE A 182 -17.66 8.66 5.80
N GLY A 183 -17.81 8.66 4.47
CA GLY A 183 -16.75 9.12 3.55
C GLY A 183 -16.38 10.58 3.75
N ARG A 184 -17.36 11.46 3.97
CA ARG A 184 -17.15 12.87 4.32
C ARG A 184 -16.42 13.02 5.65
N LEU A 185 -16.75 12.21 6.65
CA LEU A 185 -16.08 12.21 7.95
C LEU A 185 -14.59 11.86 7.82
N LEU A 186 -14.25 10.93 6.91
CA LEU A 186 -12.88 10.58 6.51
C LEU A 186 -12.21 11.62 5.61
N SER A 187 -12.90 12.73 5.31
CA SER A 187 -12.45 13.83 4.43
C SER A 187 -12.15 13.40 3.00
N TYR A 188 -12.87 12.40 2.49
CA TYR A 188 -12.82 12.08 1.07
C TYR A 188 -13.63 13.10 0.26
N PRO A 189 -13.15 13.49 -0.93
CA PRO A 189 -13.95 14.30 -1.84
C PRO A 189 -15.12 13.49 -2.38
N GLU A 190 -16.23 14.16 -2.74
CA GLU A 190 -17.49 13.50 -3.15
C GLU A 190 -17.28 12.51 -4.32
N ASP A 191 -16.48 12.87 -5.32
CA ASP A 191 -16.13 11.97 -6.44
C ASP A 191 -15.31 10.75 -5.98
N GLY A 192 -14.49 10.93 -4.96
CA GLY A 192 -13.74 9.87 -4.30
C GLY A 192 -14.64 8.89 -3.57
N ILE A 193 -15.64 9.40 -2.85
CA ILE A 193 -16.64 8.60 -2.14
C ILE A 193 -17.42 7.75 -3.14
N GLU A 194 -17.95 8.35 -4.22
CA GLU A 194 -18.70 7.62 -5.25
C GLU A 194 -17.87 6.51 -5.89
N ARG A 195 -16.59 6.78 -6.16
CA ARG A 195 -15.66 5.79 -6.72
C ARG A 195 -15.41 4.62 -5.76
N LEU A 196 -15.25 4.89 -4.47
CA LEU A 196 -15.07 3.85 -3.45
C LEU A 196 -16.32 2.98 -3.32
N ILE A 197 -17.51 3.58 -3.26
CA ILE A 197 -18.79 2.86 -3.21
C ILE A 197 -18.96 1.96 -4.45
N ARG A 198 -18.68 2.48 -5.65
CA ARG A 198 -18.77 1.69 -6.89
C ARG A 198 -17.80 0.51 -6.88
N LYS A 199 -16.55 0.73 -6.44
CA LYS A 199 -15.55 -0.33 -6.35
C LYS A 199 -15.98 -1.41 -5.34
N ALA A 200 -16.51 -1.01 -4.19
CA ALA A 200 -16.99 -1.94 -3.18
C ALA A 200 -18.23 -2.75 -3.63
N ALA A 201 -19.06 -2.20 -4.52
CA ALA A 201 -20.15 -2.95 -5.15
C ALA A 201 -19.61 -4.03 -6.12
N GLN A 202 -18.64 -3.68 -6.97
CA GLN A 202 -18.02 -4.63 -7.91
C GLN A 202 -17.31 -5.79 -7.21
N GLU A 203 -16.61 -5.51 -6.10
CA GLU A 203 -15.93 -6.56 -5.32
C GLU A 203 -16.90 -7.48 -4.57
N ARG A 204 -18.12 -7.02 -4.28
CA ARG A 204 -19.19 -7.88 -3.73
C ARG A 204 -19.71 -8.83 -4.80
N GLU A 205 -20.03 -8.31 -5.97
CA GLU A 205 -20.52 -9.12 -7.10
C GLU A 205 -19.51 -10.18 -7.52
N ALA A 206 -18.21 -9.85 -7.55
CA ALA A 206 -17.15 -10.81 -7.89
C ALA A 206 -16.87 -11.86 -6.81
N GLY A 207 -17.17 -11.57 -5.53
CA GLY A 207 -16.94 -12.48 -4.41
C GLY A 207 -18.06 -13.49 -4.17
N ASP A 208 -19.23 -13.28 -4.78
CA ASP A 208 -20.38 -14.19 -4.72
C ASP A 208 -20.34 -15.26 -5.85
N GLU A 209 -19.35 -15.20 -6.76
CA GLU A 209 -19.16 -16.13 -7.88
C GLU A 209 -18.16 -17.29 -7.58
N ASP A 210 -17.54 -17.31 -6.40
CA ASP A 210 -16.58 -18.33 -5.92
C ASP A 210 -17.17 -19.24 -4.81
#